data_AF-F7JPK8-F1
#
_entry.id   AF-F7JPK8-F1
#
_cell.length_a   1.000
_cell.length_b   1.000
_cell.length_c   1.000
_cell.angle_alpha   90.00
_cell.angle_beta   90.00
_cell.angle_gamma   90.00
#
_symmetry.space_group_name_H-M   'P 1'
#
loop_
_entity.id
_entity.type
_entity.pdbx_description
1 polymer ?
#
loop_
_entity_poly.entity_id
_entity_poly.type
_entity_poly.pdbx_seq_one_letter_code
_entity_poly.pdbx_strand_id
1 'polypeptide(L)'
;MRRLRRNETEKELIRVVRCEDGNFVLDATGKKNGRGAYICNSGDCLGKAVKSKGLERSFKQAIPPEVYERLEKEMNEIEAR
;
A
#
# COMPACT_ATOMS: atom_id res chain seq x y z
N MET A 1 20.36 16.06 -9.60
CA MET A 1 20.38 14.62 -9.26
C MET A 1 19.20 13.94 -9.94
N ARG A 2 19.45 13.16 -11.01
CA ARG A 2 18.41 12.40 -11.73
C ARG A 2 18.03 11.15 -10.92
N ARG A 3 16.81 11.08 -10.39
CA ARG A 3 16.12 9.81 -10.10
C ARG A 3 14.90 9.71 -11.01
N LEU A 4 15.14 9.39 -12.28
CA LEU A 4 14.11 8.86 -13.19
C LEU A 4 14.11 7.34 -13.03
N ARG A 5 13.12 6.79 -12.32
CA ARG A 5 12.66 5.39 -12.39
C ARG A 5 11.23 5.40 -11.84
N ARG A 6 10.16 4.99 -12.52
CA ARG A 6 9.97 4.28 -13.78
C ARG A 6 8.47 4.47 -14.11
N ASN A 7 8.11 4.89 -15.32
CA ASN A 7 6.72 4.81 -15.77
C ASN A 7 6.35 3.33 -15.85
N GLU A 8 5.53 2.84 -14.93
CA GLU A 8 4.87 1.54 -15.05
C GLU A 8 3.42 1.80 -15.44
N THR A 9 3.25 2.06 -16.74
CA THR A 9 2.09 1.72 -17.57
C THR A 9 0.80 1.44 -16.81
N GLU A 10 -0.04 2.47 -16.60
CA GLU A 10 -1.46 2.33 -16.25
C GLU A 10 -1.82 1.22 -15.24
N LYS A 11 -0.93 0.90 -14.29
CA LYS A 11 -1.23 -0.06 -13.23
C LYS A 11 -2.07 0.68 -12.23
N GLU A 12 -3.27 0.16 -11.95
CA GLU A 12 -4.14 0.69 -10.91
C GLU A 12 -3.34 0.75 -9.60
N LEU A 13 -2.99 1.97 -9.19
CA LEU A 13 -2.29 2.22 -7.95
C LEU A 13 -3.35 2.33 -6.86
N ILE A 14 -3.26 1.46 -5.86
CA ILE A 14 -4.05 1.57 -4.65
C ILE A 14 -3.28 2.43 -3.64
N ARG A 15 -3.99 3.36 -3.02
CA ARG A 15 -3.46 4.16 -1.92
C ARG A 15 -3.76 3.46 -0.60
N VAL A 16 -2.72 3.07 0.12
CA VAL A 16 -2.83 2.61 1.50
C VAL A 16 -2.84 3.84 2.39
N VAL A 17 -3.92 4.06 3.14
CA VAL A 17 -4.04 5.16 4.10
C VAL A 17 -3.91 4.60 5.52
N ARG A 18 -3.05 5.24 6.31
CA ARG A 18 -2.92 4.98 7.73
C ARG A 18 -3.81 5.94 8.52
N CYS A 19 -4.77 5.39 9.26
CA CYS A 19 -5.57 6.10 10.24
C CYS A 19 -4.75 6.39 11.51
N GLU A 20 -5.22 7.35 12.31
CA GLU A 20 -4.59 7.71 13.59
C GLU A 20 -4.61 6.54 14.59
N ASP A 21 -5.61 5.67 14.50
CA ASP A 21 -5.74 4.43 15.28
C ASP A 21 -4.64 3.38 14.96
N GLY A 22 -3.75 3.67 14.01
CA GLY A 22 -2.72 2.72 13.57
C GLY A 22 -3.24 1.68 12.57
N ASN A 23 -4.52 1.73 12.22
CA ASN A 23 -5.11 0.88 11.20
C ASN A 23 -4.72 1.35 9.79
N PHE A 24 -4.47 0.37 8.92
CA PHE A 24 -4.18 0.61 7.51
C PHE A 24 -5.37 0.16 6.69
N VAL A 25 -5.79 1.01 5.76
CA VAL A 25 -6.93 0.71 4.91
C VAL A 25 -6.58 1.04 3.47
N LEU A 26 -7.03 0.18 2.55
CA LEU A 26 -6.93 0.47 1.13
C LEU A 26 -7.99 1.50 0.76
N ASP A 27 -7.56 2.59 0.13
CA ASP A 27 -8.41 3.66 -0.37
C ASP A 27 -8.16 3.85 -1.86
N ALA A 28 -9.02 3.26 -2.69
CA ALA A 28 -9.04 3.55 -4.12
C ALA A 28 -9.68 4.92 -4.44
N THR A 29 -10.46 5.49 -3.50
CA THR A 29 -11.23 6.72 -3.73
C THR A 29 -10.47 8.01 -3.39
N GLY A 30 -9.37 7.91 -2.64
CA GLY A 30 -8.53 9.05 -2.23
C GLY A 30 -9.18 10.00 -1.22
N LYS A 31 -10.32 9.64 -0.64
CA LYS A 31 -11.10 10.48 0.28
C LYS A 31 -10.67 10.35 1.74
N LYS A 32 -9.86 9.36 2.11
CA LYS A 32 -9.45 9.15 3.49
C LYS A 32 -8.31 10.08 3.89
N ASN A 33 -8.45 10.68 5.07
CA ASN A 33 -7.44 11.55 5.68
C ASN A 33 -6.38 10.71 6.40
N GLY A 34 -5.12 11.09 6.25
CA GLY A 34 -3.99 10.43 6.89
C GLY A 34 -2.74 10.38 6.01
N ARG A 35 -1.68 9.74 6.52
CA ARG A 35 -0.51 9.41 5.70
C ARG A 35 -0.92 8.37 4.67
N GLY A 36 -0.59 8.62 3.41
CA GLY A 36 -0.86 7.70 2.31
C GLY A 36 0.42 7.17 1.69
N ALA A 37 0.45 5.89 1.32
CA ALA A 37 1.48 5.30 0.49
C ALA A 37 0.84 4.64 -0.73
N TYR A 38 1.38 4.86 -1.92
CA TYR A 38 0.89 4.24 -3.14
C TYR A 38 1.58 2.90 -3.35
N ILE A 39 0.79 1.88 -3.66
CA ILE A 39 1.25 0.55 -4.04
C ILE A 39 0.50 0.09 -5.29
N CYS A 40 1.13 -0.73 -6.12
CA CYS A 40 0.43 -1.36 -7.23
C CYS A 40 -0.61 -2.34 -6.70
N ASN A 41 -1.78 -2.39 -7.35
CA ASN A 41 -2.85 -3.36 -7.12
C ASN A 41 -2.45 -4.77 -7.60
N SER A 42 -1.35 -5.31 -7.10
CA SER A 42 -0.85 -6.64 -7.46
C SER A 42 -0.21 -7.27 -6.24
N GLY A 43 -0.54 -8.53 -5.97
CA GLY A 43 0.02 -9.29 -4.84
C GLY A 43 1.56 -9.27 -4.81
N ASP A 44 2.20 -9.27 -5.98
CA ASP A 44 3.66 -9.15 -6.11
C ASP A 44 4.21 -7.86 -5.51
N CYS A 45 3.47 -6.75 -5.65
CA CYS A 45 3.88 -5.46 -5.13
C CYS A 45 3.79 -5.41 -3.61
N LEU A 46 2.71 -5.95 -3.04
CA LEU A 46 2.57 -6.06 -1.59
C LEU A 46 3.67 -6.96 -1.01
N GLY A 47 3.91 -8.13 -1.62
CA GLY A 47 5.00 -9.03 -1.20
C GLY A 47 6.38 -8.36 -1.24
N LYS A 48 6.68 -7.58 -2.28
CA LYS A 48 7.91 -6.77 -2.36
C LYS A 48 7.95 -5.67 -1.29
N ALA A 49 6.83 -5.00 -1.03
CA ALA A 49 6.74 -3.96 -0.02
C ALA A 49 6.92 -4.50 1.40
N VAL A 50 6.37 -5.69 1.71
CA VAL A 50 6.57 -6.40 2.98
C VAL A 50 8.04 -6.79 3.13
N LYS A 51 8.61 -7.48 2.12
CA LYS A 51 10.02 -7.92 2.15
C LYS A 51 11.01 -6.76 2.28
N SER A 52 10.73 -5.64 1.63
CA SER A 52 11.60 -4.44 1.67
C SER A 52 11.29 -3.48 2.82
N LYS A 53 10.28 -3.79 3.65
CA LYS A 53 9.75 -2.89 4.68
C LYS A 53 9.39 -1.50 4.12
N GLY A 54 8.92 -1.46 2.88
CA GLY A 54 8.60 -0.23 2.17
C GLY A 54 7.47 0.55 2.82
N LEU A 55 6.45 -0.16 3.32
CA LEU A 55 5.34 0.45 4.05
C LEU A 55 5.83 1.00 5.40
N GLU A 56 6.60 0.23 6.18
CA GLU A 56 7.18 0.69 7.46
C GLU A 56 7.97 1.99 7.30
N ARG A 57 8.79 2.11 6.25
CA ARG A 57 9.55 3.34 5.93
C ARG A 57 8.65 4.52 5.61
N SER A 58 7.58 4.28 4.85
CA SER A 58 6.63 5.31 4.43
C SER A 58 5.84 5.86 5.63
N PHE A 59 5.43 4.97 6.53
CA PHE A 59 4.66 5.34 7.73
C PHE A 59 5.52 5.67 8.94
N LYS A 60 6.83 5.42 8.87
CA LYS A 60 7.82 5.55 9.95
C LYS A 60 7.43 4.76 11.20
N GLN A 61 6.85 3.59 11.02
CA GLN A 61 6.43 2.72 12.12
C GLN A 61 6.56 1.24 11.70
N ALA A 62 6.72 0.36 12.68
CA ALA A 62 6.59 -1.07 12.43
C ALA A 62 5.12 -1.41 12.12
N ILE A 63 4.91 -2.28 11.15
CA ILE A 63 3.58 -2.75 10.76
C ILE A 63 3.49 -4.23 11.17
N PRO A 64 2.50 -4.60 12.00
CA PRO A 64 2.28 -5.99 12.39
C PRO A 64 2.01 -6.89 11.16
N PRO A 65 2.40 -8.18 11.21
CA PRO A 65 2.04 -9.15 10.16
C PRO A 65 0.54 -9.25 9.94
N GLU A 66 -0.27 -9.15 10.99
CA GLU A 66 -1.74 -9.15 10.93
C GLU A 66 -2.30 -8.06 10.02
N VAL A 67 -1.66 -6.90 10.00
CA VAL A 67 -2.06 -5.80 9.12
C VAL A 67 -1.74 -6.15 7.67
N TYR A 68 -0.58 -6.76 7.40
CA TYR A 68 -0.23 -7.17 6.04
C TYR A 68 -1.19 -8.23 5.51
N GLU A 69 -1.56 -9.22 6.31
CA GLU A 69 -2.57 -10.22 5.93
C GLU A 69 -3.93 -9.59 5.64
N ARG A 70 -4.33 -8.59 6.43
CA ARG A 70 -5.57 -7.85 6.19
C ARG A 70 -5.52 -7.04 4.89
N LEU A 71 -4.41 -6.33 4.65
CA LEU A 71 -4.19 -5.59 3.41
C LEU A 71 -4.16 -6.51 2.18
N GLU A 72 -3.58 -7.71 2.31
CA GLU A 72 -3.56 -8.71 1.24
C GLU A 72 -4.96 -9.20 0.91
N LYS A 73 -5.79 -9.49 1.93
CA LYS A 73 -7.21 -9.83 1.73
C LYS A 73 -7.99 -8.71 1.06
N GLU A 74 -7.88 -7.48 1.58
CA GLU A 74 -8.56 -6.32 0.99
C GLU A 74 -8.11 -6.09 -0.46
N MET A 75 -6.83 -6.33 -0.79
CA MET A 75 -6.33 -6.14 -2.15
C MET A 75 -6.85 -7.22 -3.11
N ASN A 76 -6.88 -8.48 -2.68
CA ASN A 76 -7.48 -9.57 -3.45
C ASN A 76 -8.97 -9.34 -3.69
N GLU A 77 -9.70 -8.77 -2.72
CA GLU A 77 -11.12 -8.41 -2.87
C GLU A 77 -11.33 -7.28 -3.89
N ILE A 78 -10.37 -6.35 -4.02
CA ILE A 78 -10.42 -5.27 -5.01
C ILE A 78 -10.04 -5.77 -6.41
N GLU A 79 -9.03 -6.65 -6.53
CA GLU A 79 -8.64 -7.27 -7.81
C GLU A 79 -9.72 -8.21 -8.36
N ALA A 80 -10.49 -8.87 -7.49
CA ALA A 80 -11.56 -9.78 -7.89
C ALA A 80 -12.84 -9.07 -8.38
N ARG A 81 -12.88 -7.73 -8.40
CA ARG A 81 -14.10 -6.94 -8.63
C ARG A 81 -14.01 -6.09 -9.90
#